data_AF-A0A7X7AN81-F1
#
_entry.id   AF-A0A7X7AN81-F1
#
_cell.length_a   1.000
_cell.length_b   1.000
_cell.length_c   1.000
_cell.angle_alpha   90.00
_cell.angle_beta   90.00
_cell.angle_gamma   90.00
#
_symmetry.space_group_name_H-M   'P 1'
#
loop_
_entity.id
_entity.type
_entity.pdbx_description
1 polymer ?
#
loop_
_entity_poly.entity_id
_entity_poly.type
_entity_poly.pdbx_seq_one_letter_code
_entity_poly.pdbx_strand_id
1 'polypeptide(L)'
;ELCFAGVILNNESTMMADKRRGALYTKTLARMLGAEGAIISEEGGGNPETDLMLNCKNLEASGIKTVLVTDEYAGRDGRSQGLADVTPEADAVVTNGNGNELINLPPMQKVIGSLETVEIITGGFSGSLHEDGSITVELASIMGSLCELGYEQLTTRLR
;
A
#
# COMPACT_ATOMS: atom_id res chain seq x y z
N GLU A 1 -10.93 -11.71 24.08
CA GLU A 1 -10.76 -12.72 23.00
C GLU A 1 -11.05 -12.02 21.68
N LEU A 2 -10.30 -12.29 20.62
CA LEU A 2 -10.54 -11.69 19.30
C LEU A 2 -11.46 -12.62 18.51
N CYS A 3 -12.59 -12.10 18.03
CA CYS A 3 -13.53 -12.83 17.18
C CYS A 3 -13.54 -12.21 15.79
N PHE A 4 -13.25 -13.01 14.77
CA PHE A 4 -13.29 -12.55 13.40
C PHE A 4 -14.75 -12.41 12.92
N ALA A 5 -15.19 -11.17 12.71
CA ALA A 5 -16.58 -10.88 12.33
C ALA A 5 -16.85 -11.00 10.82
N GLY A 6 -15.82 -10.84 9.96
CA GLY A 6 -15.95 -10.96 8.51
C GLY A 6 -15.01 -10.03 7.72
N VAL A 7 -15.19 -10.02 6.39
CA VAL A 7 -14.50 -9.12 5.45
C VAL A 7 -15.52 -8.20 4.80
N ILE A 8 -15.19 -6.90 4.72
CA ILE A 8 -15.96 -5.93 3.93
C ILE A 8 -15.09 -5.52 2.75
N LEU A 9 -15.60 -5.76 1.55
CA LEU A 9 -14.94 -5.34 0.31
C LEU A 9 -15.55 -4.02 -0.17
N ASN A 10 -14.69 -3.05 -0.48
CA ASN A 10 -15.07 -1.78 -1.09
C ASN A 10 -14.29 -1.63 -2.39
N ASN A 11 -14.90 -1.00 -3.40
CA ASN A 11 -14.22 -0.67 -4.64
C ASN A 11 -13.53 0.68 -4.51
N GLU A 12 -12.28 0.75 -4.95
CA GLU A 12 -11.52 1.99 -4.99
C GLU A 12 -11.83 2.74 -6.28
N SER A 13 -12.64 3.78 -6.13
CA SER A 13 -12.99 4.65 -7.25
C SER A 13 -11.93 5.73 -7.42
N THR A 14 -11.70 6.16 -8.65
CA THR A 14 -10.95 7.40 -8.94
C THR A 14 -11.78 8.66 -8.63
N MET A 15 -13.09 8.51 -8.37
CA MET A 15 -14.00 9.62 -8.11
C MET A 15 -14.25 9.80 -6.61
N MET A 16 -13.94 10.98 -6.08
CA MET A 16 -14.10 11.29 -4.65
C MET A 16 -15.53 11.08 -4.10
N ALA A 17 -16.55 11.32 -4.92
CA ALA A 17 -17.94 11.08 -4.52
C ALA A 17 -18.23 9.60 -4.26
N ASP A 18 -17.60 8.72 -5.03
CA ASP A 18 -17.73 7.27 -4.86
C ASP A 18 -16.91 6.78 -3.68
N LYS A 19 -15.69 7.29 -3.47
CA LYS A 19 -14.87 6.99 -2.28
C LYS A 19 -15.62 7.28 -0.98
N ARG A 20 -16.22 8.48 -0.88
CA ARG A 20 -17.05 8.87 0.27
C ARG A 20 -18.26 7.96 0.47
N ARG A 21 -18.90 7.54 -0.63
CA ARG A 21 -20.03 6.61 -0.59
C ARG A 21 -19.57 5.23 -0.10
N GLY A 22 -18.48 4.70 -0.65
CA GLY A 22 -17.85 3.45 -0.24
C GLY A 22 -17.53 3.43 1.25
N ALA A 23 -16.80 4.44 1.74
CA ALA A 23 -16.45 4.55 3.15
C ALA A 23 -17.68 4.67 4.08
N LEU A 24 -18.77 5.30 3.64
CA LEU A 24 -20.02 5.35 4.40
C LEU A 24 -20.71 3.97 4.48
N TYR A 25 -20.69 3.20 3.39
CA TYR A 25 -21.20 1.83 3.37
C TYR A 25 -20.35 0.91 4.24
N THR A 26 -19.02 0.99 4.16
CA THR A 26 -18.10 0.23 5.02
C THR A 26 -18.43 0.42 6.49
N LYS A 27 -18.56 1.69 6.93
CA LYS A 27 -18.95 2.02 8.31
C LYS A 27 -20.30 1.41 8.68
N THR A 28 -21.30 1.50 7.80
CA THR A 28 -22.64 0.95 8.06
C THR A 28 -22.59 -0.56 8.25
N LEU A 29 -21.89 -1.28 7.36
CA LEU A 29 -21.73 -2.73 7.44
C LEU A 29 -20.95 -3.17 8.68
N ALA A 30 -19.85 -2.49 9.00
CA ALA A 30 -19.03 -2.78 10.18
C ALA A 30 -19.86 -2.65 11.48
N ARG A 31 -20.70 -1.60 11.58
CA ARG A 31 -21.62 -1.44 12.71
C ARG A 31 -22.70 -2.52 12.76
N MET A 32 -23.24 -2.92 11.61
CA MET A 32 -24.24 -4.00 11.55
C MET A 32 -23.65 -5.36 12.00
N LEU A 33 -22.37 -5.60 11.71
CA LEU A 33 -21.63 -6.76 12.19
C LEU A 33 -21.28 -6.69 13.69
N GLY A 34 -21.45 -5.53 14.32
CA GLY A 34 -21.02 -5.30 15.71
C GLY A 34 -19.50 -5.28 15.86
N ALA A 35 -18.76 -4.88 14.82
CA ALA A 35 -17.30 -4.82 14.87
C ALA A 35 -16.83 -3.78 15.89
N GLU A 36 -15.89 -4.18 16.75
CA GLU A 36 -15.22 -3.28 17.73
C GLU A 36 -13.85 -2.80 17.21
N GLY A 37 -13.31 -3.49 16.20
CA GLY A 37 -12.10 -3.10 15.49
C GLY A 37 -12.07 -3.59 14.05
N ALA A 38 -11.22 -2.97 13.24
CA ALA A 38 -11.00 -3.27 11.83
C ALA A 38 -9.52 -3.16 11.47
N ILE A 39 -9.04 -4.10 10.66
CA ILE A 39 -7.79 -3.97 9.92
C ILE A 39 -8.17 -3.51 8.52
N ILE A 40 -7.57 -2.41 8.07
CA ILE A 40 -7.86 -1.80 6.78
C ILE A 40 -6.60 -1.92 5.92
N SER A 41 -6.75 -2.51 4.75
CA SER A 41 -5.74 -2.53 3.70
C SER A 41 -6.37 -1.99 2.41
N GLU A 42 -5.53 -1.58 1.49
CA GLU A 42 -5.91 -1.18 0.14
C GLU A 42 -5.15 -1.98 -0.92
N GLU A 43 -5.34 -1.63 -2.19
CA GLU A 43 -4.45 -2.09 -3.25
C GLU A 43 -3.99 -0.91 -4.10
N GLY A 44 -2.69 -0.63 -4.06
CA GLY A 44 -2.06 0.35 -4.93
C GLY A 44 -1.43 1.48 -4.12
N GLY A 45 -1.54 2.70 -4.61
CA GLY A 45 -0.96 3.85 -3.92
C GLY A 45 -1.38 5.20 -4.51
N GLY A 46 -1.24 6.25 -3.73
CA GLY A 46 -1.64 7.62 -4.04
C GLY A 46 -3.15 7.86 -4.05
N ASN A 47 -3.87 7.37 -5.06
CA ASN A 47 -5.33 7.55 -5.13
C ASN A 47 -6.09 6.64 -4.16
N PRO A 48 -5.81 5.33 -4.09
CA PRO A 48 -6.33 4.42 -3.08
C PRO A 48 -6.23 4.98 -1.66
N GLU A 49 -5.09 5.58 -1.29
CA GLU A 49 -4.83 6.04 0.08
C GLU A 49 -5.90 7.01 0.63
N THR A 50 -6.59 7.73 -0.26
CA THR A 50 -7.77 8.52 0.14
C THR A 50 -8.94 7.65 0.63
N ASP A 51 -9.22 6.52 -0.02
CA ASP A 51 -10.17 5.52 0.47
C ASP A 51 -9.72 4.94 1.82
N LEU A 52 -8.44 4.59 1.97
CA LEU A 52 -7.86 4.10 3.22
C LEU A 52 -8.12 5.09 4.37
N MET A 53 -7.79 6.36 4.18
CA MET A 53 -7.99 7.42 5.19
C MET A 53 -9.46 7.71 5.46
N LEU A 54 -10.32 7.72 4.44
CA LEU A 54 -11.77 7.92 4.61
C LEU A 54 -12.42 6.77 5.40
N ASN A 55 -12.01 5.53 5.17
CA ASN A 55 -12.50 4.38 5.92
C ASN A 55 -12.03 4.45 7.38
N CYS A 56 -10.74 4.70 7.63
CA CYS A 56 -10.20 4.89 8.98
C CYS A 56 -10.98 5.95 9.75
N LYS A 57 -11.08 7.17 9.19
CA LYS A 57 -11.80 8.28 9.79
C LYS A 57 -13.26 7.96 10.13
N ASN A 58 -13.98 7.35 9.19
CA ASN A 58 -15.40 7.05 9.38
C ASN A 58 -15.65 5.95 10.41
N LEU A 59 -14.77 4.95 10.48
CA LEU A 59 -14.85 3.86 11.45
C LEU A 59 -14.49 4.34 12.85
N GLU A 60 -13.37 5.06 13.02
CA GLU A 60 -12.94 5.66 14.29
C GLU A 60 -13.99 6.62 14.84
N ALA A 61 -14.55 7.50 13.99
CA ALA A 61 -15.64 8.40 14.38
C ALA A 61 -16.93 7.67 14.81
N SER A 62 -17.05 6.37 14.53
CA SER A 62 -18.16 5.52 14.97
C SER A 62 -17.83 4.62 16.17
N GLY A 63 -16.63 4.76 16.74
CA GLY A 63 -16.17 3.97 17.89
C GLY A 63 -15.56 2.61 17.52
N ILE A 64 -15.26 2.36 16.25
CA ILE A 64 -14.60 1.13 15.77
C ILE A 64 -13.12 1.43 15.61
N LYS A 65 -12.26 0.73 16.34
CA LYS A 65 -10.81 0.96 16.31
C LYS A 65 -10.16 0.42 15.04
N THR A 66 -9.18 1.13 14.51
CA THR A 66 -8.59 0.83 13.21
C THR A 66 -7.09 0.61 13.31
N VAL A 67 -6.60 -0.36 12.55
CA VAL A 67 -5.18 -0.51 12.22
C VAL A 67 -5.08 -0.52 10.71
N LEU A 68 -4.22 0.32 10.16
CA LEU A 68 -3.99 0.41 8.72
C LEU A 68 -2.77 -0.44 8.34
N VAL A 69 -2.84 -1.13 7.22
CA VAL A 69 -1.74 -1.88 6.60
C VAL A 69 -1.61 -1.34 5.18
N THR A 70 -0.45 -0.76 4.85
CA THR A 70 -0.22 -0.11 3.56
C THR A 70 1.26 -0.06 3.22
N ASP A 71 1.63 0.25 1.98
CA ASP A 71 2.99 0.60 1.60
C ASP A 71 3.20 2.12 1.59
N GLU A 72 4.44 2.57 1.37
CA GLU A 72 4.75 4.00 1.34
C GLU A 72 5.60 4.35 0.13
N TYR A 73 5.40 5.54 -0.43
CA TYR A 73 6.23 6.10 -1.50
C TYR A 73 6.98 7.32 -0.98
N ALA A 74 7.89 7.07 -0.03
CA ALA A 74 8.59 8.10 0.74
C ALA A 74 9.88 8.62 0.07
N GLY A 75 10.05 8.41 -1.24
CA GLY A 75 11.27 8.73 -1.98
C GLY A 75 12.42 7.78 -1.66
N ARG A 76 13.47 7.79 -2.50
CA ARG A 76 14.58 6.81 -2.43
C ARG A 76 15.36 6.81 -1.12
N ASP A 77 15.35 7.94 -0.41
CA ASP A 77 15.99 8.11 0.89
C ASP A 77 15.04 7.88 2.07
N GLY A 78 13.75 7.62 1.81
CA GLY A 78 12.70 7.41 2.80
C GLY A 78 12.36 8.66 3.62
N ARG A 79 12.66 9.87 3.09
CA ARG A 79 12.51 11.13 3.85
C ARG A 79 11.32 11.98 3.40
N SER A 80 10.66 11.61 2.31
CA SER A 80 9.46 12.31 1.83
C SER A 80 8.22 11.86 2.59
N GLN A 81 7.14 12.60 2.44
CA GLN A 81 5.84 12.14 2.92
C GLN A 81 5.46 10.85 2.18
N GLY A 82 5.25 9.76 2.93
CA GLY A 82 5.06 8.41 2.37
C GLY A 82 3.68 8.18 1.75
N LEU A 83 2.66 8.89 2.22
CA LEU A 83 1.27 8.78 1.78
C LEU A 83 0.76 10.14 1.25
N ALA A 84 0.03 10.13 0.15
CA ALA A 84 -0.66 11.24 -0.49
C ALA A 84 -1.82 11.81 0.33
N ASP A 85 -2.50 11.01 1.17
CA ASP A 85 -3.53 11.48 2.10
C ASP A 85 -3.27 10.99 3.53
N VAL A 86 -3.68 11.79 4.51
CA VAL A 86 -3.50 11.49 5.95
C VAL A 86 -4.68 12.01 6.77
N THR A 87 -4.98 11.34 7.88
CA THR A 87 -5.99 11.78 8.84
C THR A 87 -5.49 11.56 10.28
N PRO A 88 -5.79 12.44 11.26
CA PRO A 88 -5.29 12.28 12.62
C PRO A 88 -5.81 11.02 13.33
N GLU A 89 -6.90 10.44 12.85
CA GLU A 89 -7.43 9.16 13.33
C GLU A 89 -6.58 7.95 12.93
N ALA A 90 -5.69 8.09 11.93
CA ALA A 90 -4.75 7.05 11.50
C ALA A 90 -3.52 7.03 12.42
N ASP A 91 -3.72 6.69 13.70
CA ASP A 91 -2.68 6.66 14.73
C ASP A 91 -1.99 5.28 14.90
N ALA A 92 -2.45 4.27 14.15
CA ALA A 92 -1.90 2.92 14.12
C ALA A 92 -1.72 2.42 12.67
N VAL A 93 -0.56 2.71 12.09
CA VAL A 93 -0.21 2.32 10.71
C VAL A 93 0.94 1.31 10.71
N VAL A 94 0.78 0.23 9.97
CA VAL A 94 1.82 -0.77 9.69
C VAL A 94 2.21 -0.63 8.23
N THR A 95 3.46 -0.24 7.99
CA THR A 95 4.02 -0.14 6.64
C THR A 95 4.62 -1.46 6.18
N ASN A 96 4.33 -1.84 4.94
CA ASN A 96 4.92 -2.97 4.22
C ASN A 96 6.31 -2.61 3.62
N GLY A 97 6.65 -1.32 3.58
CA GLY A 97 7.95 -0.82 3.15
C GLY A 97 7.84 0.35 2.18
N ASN A 98 9.00 0.82 1.71
CA ASN A 98 9.09 1.96 0.81
C ASN A 98 9.22 1.50 -0.66
N GLY A 99 8.21 1.79 -1.47
CA GLY A 99 8.17 1.53 -2.92
C GLY A 99 9.32 2.15 -3.68
N ASN A 100 9.84 3.28 -3.21
CA ASN A 100 10.92 4.00 -3.87
C ASN A 100 12.31 3.52 -3.46
N GLU A 101 12.45 2.57 -2.53
CA GLU A 101 13.78 2.07 -2.13
C GLU A 101 14.50 1.45 -3.34
N LEU A 102 15.73 1.88 -3.60
CA LEU A 102 16.52 1.35 -4.71
C LEU A 102 17.05 -0.05 -4.39
N ILE A 103 16.82 -0.97 -5.31
CA ILE A 103 17.39 -2.31 -5.31
C ILE A 103 18.34 -2.49 -6.50
N ASN A 104 19.35 -3.33 -6.29
CA ASN A 104 20.30 -3.71 -7.34
C ASN A 104 20.19 -5.22 -7.58
N LEU A 105 19.78 -5.58 -8.78
CA LEU A 105 19.73 -6.97 -9.24
C LEU A 105 20.99 -7.26 -10.07
N PRO A 106 21.70 -8.36 -9.82
CA PRO A 106 22.87 -8.72 -10.62
C PRO A 106 22.47 -9.08 -12.06
N PRO A 107 23.42 -9.22 -12.99
CA PRO A 107 23.13 -9.75 -14.32
C PRO A 107 22.49 -11.14 -14.24
N MET A 108 21.37 -11.32 -14.93
CA MET A 108 20.62 -12.59 -14.91
C MET A 108 21.19 -13.59 -15.91
N GLN A 109 21.32 -14.86 -15.51
CA GLN A 109 21.76 -15.95 -16.42
C GLN A 109 20.74 -16.24 -17.53
N LYS A 110 19.46 -15.92 -17.29
CA LYS A 110 18.35 -16.17 -18.22
C LYS A 110 17.37 -15.00 -18.14
N VAL A 111 17.03 -14.46 -19.30
CA VAL A 111 16.01 -13.41 -19.46
C VAL A 111 14.78 -14.01 -20.13
N ILE A 112 13.60 -13.68 -19.62
CA ILE A 112 12.30 -14.06 -20.20
C ILE A 112 11.54 -12.75 -20.45
N GLY A 113 11.17 -12.49 -21.70
CA GLY A 113 10.53 -11.23 -22.11
C GLY A 113 11.52 -10.20 -22.67
N SER A 114 11.14 -8.92 -22.62
CA SER A 114 11.95 -7.80 -23.13
C SER A 114 12.66 -7.07 -21.99
N LEU A 115 13.99 -7.00 -22.06
CA LEU A 115 14.81 -6.37 -21.04
C LEU A 115 14.67 -4.83 -21.04
N GLU A 116 14.41 -4.24 -22.20
CA GLU A 116 14.22 -2.79 -22.37
C GLU A 116 13.02 -2.26 -21.58
N THR A 117 12.03 -3.13 -21.28
CA THR A 117 10.84 -2.75 -20.49
C THR A 117 11.19 -2.37 -19.04
N VAL A 118 12.36 -2.76 -18.54
CA VAL A 118 12.85 -2.41 -17.20
C VAL A 118 12.94 -0.89 -16.99
N GLU A 119 13.19 -0.10 -18.05
CA GLU A 119 13.30 1.36 -17.91
C GLU A 119 11.97 2.09 -17.87
N ILE A 120 10.87 1.42 -18.24
CA ILE A 120 9.54 2.04 -18.39
C ILE A 120 8.46 1.47 -17.47
N ILE A 121 8.74 0.34 -16.81
CA ILE A 121 7.85 -0.22 -15.79
C ILE A 121 7.76 0.72 -14.58
N THR A 122 6.67 0.64 -13.81
CA THR A 122 6.58 1.30 -12.50
C THR A 122 7.81 0.98 -11.65
N GLY A 123 8.46 2.01 -11.11
CA GLY A 123 9.72 1.89 -10.35
C GLY A 123 10.99 1.83 -11.21
N GLY A 124 10.86 1.63 -12.52
CA GLY A 124 11.92 1.74 -13.51
C GLY A 124 12.17 3.20 -13.94
N PHE A 125 13.38 3.46 -14.43
CA PHE A 125 13.75 4.77 -14.97
C PHE A 125 14.86 4.62 -16.02
N SER A 126 15.13 5.70 -16.77
CA SER A 126 16.23 5.69 -17.76
C SER A 126 17.57 5.48 -17.05
N GLY A 127 18.35 4.50 -17.52
CA GLY A 127 19.59 4.06 -16.86
C GLY A 127 19.36 2.99 -15.78
N SER A 128 18.15 2.43 -15.68
CA SER A 128 17.91 1.27 -14.82
C SER A 128 18.60 0.01 -15.32
N LEU A 129 18.83 -0.14 -16.63
CA LEU A 129 19.58 -1.26 -17.21
C LEU A 129 21.03 -0.84 -17.49
N HIS A 130 21.99 -1.53 -16.85
CA HIS A 130 23.41 -1.25 -17.00
C HIS A 130 24.04 -2.01 -18.18
N GLU A 131 25.19 -1.53 -18.67
CA GLU A 131 25.94 -2.16 -19.77
C GLU A 131 26.40 -3.58 -19.45
N ASP A 132 26.65 -3.88 -18.16
CA ASP A 132 27.02 -5.22 -17.68
C ASP A 132 25.82 -6.18 -17.53
N GLY A 133 24.60 -5.69 -17.81
CA GLY A 133 23.35 -6.43 -17.69
C GLY A 133 22.75 -6.45 -16.28
N SER A 134 23.36 -5.77 -15.31
CA SER A 134 22.75 -5.56 -13.99
C SER A 134 21.62 -4.54 -14.08
N ILE A 135 20.73 -4.54 -13.07
CA ILE A 135 19.55 -3.68 -13.05
C ILE A 135 19.48 -2.92 -11.73
N THR A 136 19.32 -1.60 -11.80
CA THR A 136 18.99 -0.75 -10.64
C THR A 136 17.62 -0.13 -10.83
N VAL A 137 16.68 -0.49 -9.96
CA VAL A 137 15.29 -0.03 -10.02
C VAL A 137 14.77 0.24 -8.61
N GLU A 138 13.63 0.92 -8.51
CA GLU A 138 12.90 1.01 -7.25
C GLU A 138 12.18 -0.30 -6.96
N LEU A 139 12.01 -0.63 -5.68
CA LEU A 139 11.42 -1.88 -5.18
C LEU A 139 10.05 -2.15 -5.81
N ALA A 140 9.25 -1.10 -6.06
CA ALA A 140 7.97 -1.16 -6.76
C ALA A 140 8.02 -1.80 -8.16
N SER A 141 9.21 -1.99 -8.76
CA SER A 141 9.36 -2.74 -10.03
C SER A 141 9.17 -4.25 -9.87
N ILE A 142 9.30 -4.76 -8.65
CA ILE A 142 8.98 -6.14 -8.31
C ILE A 142 7.52 -6.19 -7.89
N MET A 143 6.64 -6.56 -8.83
CA MET A 143 5.19 -6.61 -8.57
C MET A 143 4.88 -7.47 -7.34
N GLY A 144 4.15 -6.89 -6.38
CA GLY A 144 3.77 -7.55 -5.13
C GLY A 144 4.84 -7.57 -4.04
N SER A 145 5.98 -6.88 -4.21
CA SER A 145 7.04 -6.77 -3.19
C SER A 145 6.61 -6.04 -1.92
N LEU A 146 5.53 -5.27 -2.00
CA LEU A 146 4.96 -4.43 -0.95
C LEU A 146 3.46 -4.69 -0.82
N CYS A 147 3.06 -5.96 -0.88
CA CYS A 147 1.65 -6.32 -0.93
C CYS A 147 0.95 -6.02 0.40
N GLU A 148 0.05 -5.04 0.35
CA GLU A 148 -0.71 -4.51 1.49
C GLU A 148 -1.71 -5.52 2.07
N LEU A 149 -1.98 -6.61 1.34
CA LEU A 149 -2.78 -7.75 1.82
C LEU A 149 -2.00 -8.67 2.78
N GLY A 150 -0.72 -8.38 3.04
CA GLY A 150 0.10 -9.11 4.01
C GLY A 150 0.70 -10.42 3.49
N TYR A 151 0.95 -10.52 2.18
CA TYR A 151 1.54 -11.73 1.55
C TYR A 151 3.08 -11.75 1.49
N GLU A 152 3.74 -10.78 2.12
CA GLU A 152 5.18 -10.58 2.04
C GLU A 152 5.98 -11.19 3.20
N GLN A 153 7.29 -11.29 3.01
CA GLN A 153 8.24 -11.79 4.03
C GLN A 153 9.10 -10.67 4.64
N LEU A 154 8.82 -9.41 4.29
CA LEU A 154 9.51 -8.27 4.87
C LEU A 154 9.08 -8.09 6.32
N THR A 155 9.99 -7.62 7.18
CA THR A 155 9.70 -7.38 8.59
C THR A 155 10.46 -6.15 9.04
N THR A 156 9.74 -5.17 9.55
CA THR A 156 10.32 -3.98 10.17
C THR A 156 10.83 -4.33 11.56
N ARG A 157 12.12 -4.05 11.83
CA ARG A 157 12.69 -4.10 13.17
C ARG A 157 12.87 -2.68 13.68
N LEU A 158 12.19 -2.33 14.76
CA LEU A 158 12.43 -1.08 15.48
C LEU A 158 13.91 -1.05 15.91
N ARG A 159 14.61 0.03 15.53
CA ARG A 159 15.98 0.31 15.99
C ARG A 159 15.96 0.99 17.34
#